data_AF-A0A954ZCM4-F1
#
_entry.id   AF-A0A954ZCM4-F1
#
_cell.length_a   1.000
_cell.length_b   1.000
_cell.length_c   1.000
_cell.angle_alpha   90.00
_cell.angle_beta   90.00
_cell.angle_gamma   90.00
#
_symmetry.space_group_name_H-M   'P 1'
#
loop_
_entity.id
_entity.type
_entity.pdbx_description
1 polymer ?
#
loop_
_entity_poly.entity_id
_entity_poly.type
_entity_poly.pdbx_seq_one_letter_code
_entity_poly.pdbx_strand_id
1 'polypeptide(L)'
;GDKVTELAFLDQRQRNRGELTSDNAIVLHPFGRYCNGFKSAGEIDVLEAIAAVQQHYRIDPQRIVIAGFSMGGAGAWHLGAHYAEHWAAVHAGAGFAETSRYQRLQPQDYPPEYEQTLWRVYDVPNYVRNLFHVPVLAYSGEMDKQIQAARVMEEAYQQEGRELAHEIGPGMGHKYHPESLERVERFVHDALKRGRDSYPEQITLQTMTLRYPSYHWVKMLGLNEHWKDSRIDAQRYADGRVELATKNVDAFQVTSPWSDVERFHQAFRLTVDGVMLDVPADVARQSLTLTRAGDRWQVVDRFPPAGTLRKVPGLQGPLDDVWLEPFLVVMPSGTCAHRSVTRWVDFELEHLQDRWRRLFRGEPRVKRDVEVTAEDLQTYHIIVWGDPSSNALLRRAVPELPLRWTAEELSIGERSYDAREHVPQLIYPNPLSPGKYLVVNSGLTFRENHDRTNSLQNPKLPDWAVVGLSQDPNSESPGKIEAAGFFNETWQ
;
A
#
# COMPACT_ATOMS: atom_id res chain seq x y z
N GLY A 1 10.29 1.84 19.84
CA GLY A 1 9.31 0.78 19.52
C GLY A 1 9.35 -0.32 20.57
N ASP A 2 8.61 -1.39 20.28
CA ASP A 2 8.50 -2.60 21.09
C ASP A 2 9.90 -3.16 21.44
N LYS A 3 10.04 -4.04 22.45
CA LYS A 3 11.27 -4.77 22.83
C LYS A 3 11.10 -6.30 22.79
N VAL A 4 9.91 -6.78 22.38
CA VAL A 4 9.58 -8.20 22.36
C VAL A 4 10.38 -8.94 21.27
N THR A 5 11.04 -10.02 21.68
CA THR A 5 11.73 -10.93 20.76
C THR A 5 10.78 -12.03 20.27
N GLU A 6 11.14 -12.71 19.19
CA GLU A 6 10.41 -13.88 18.66
C GLU A 6 10.25 -14.94 19.75
N LEU A 7 11.31 -15.20 20.53
CA LEU A 7 11.28 -16.18 21.60
C LEU A 7 10.29 -15.79 22.71
N ALA A 8 10.25 -14.51 23.09
CA ALA A 8 9.29 -14.02 24.06
C ALA A 8 7.85 -14.09 23.53
N PHE A 9 7.63 -13.76 22.26
CA PHE A 9 6.33 -13.90 21.60
C PHE A 9 5.87 -15.36 21.56
N LEU A 10 6.74 -16.29 21.17
CA LEU A 10 6.43 -17.72 21.10
C LEU A 10 6.11 -18.29 22.49
N ASP A 11 6.92 -17.98 23.51
CA ASP A 11 6.65 -18.41 24.89
C ASP A 11 5.29 -17.89 25.39
N GLN A 12 4.95 -16.64 25.09
CA GLN A 12 3.66 -16.06 25.42
C GLN A 12 2.51 -16.79 24.72
N ARG A 13 2.61 -17.02 23.40
CA ARG A 13 1.52 -17.61 22.59
C ARG A 13 1.35 -19.11 22.81
N GLN A 14 2.36 -19.81 23.33
CA GLN A 14 2.20 -21.18 23.81
C GLN A 14 1.31 -21.29 25.04
N ARG A 15 1.21 -20.23 25.86
CA ARG A 15 0.42 -20.22 27.10
C ARG A 15 -0.88 -19.43 27.00
N ASN A 16 -1.01 -18.56 26.00
CA ASN A 16 -2.16 -17.69 25.83
C ASN A 16 -2.66 -17.69 24.37
N ARG A 17 -3.87 -18.23 24.18
CA ARG A 17 -4.54 -18.34 22.87
C ARG A 17 -5.11 -17.00 22.35
N GLY A 18 -5.13 -15.96 23.18
CA GLY A 18 -5.79 -14.68 22.90
C GLY A 18 -7.19 -14.61 23.49
N GLU A 19 -7.84 -13.44 23.33
CA GLU A 19 -9.19 -13.18 23.87
C GLU A 19 -10.29 -13.70 22.94
N LEU A 20 -10.08 -13.68 21.62
CA LEU A 20 -11.02 -14.22 20.64
C LEU A 20 -10.56 -15.61 20.21
N THR A 21 -11.26 -16.64 20.70
CA THR A 21 -10.91 -18.04 20.39
C THR A 21 -12.16 -18.85 20.00
N SER A 22 -11.95 -19.98 19.34
CA SER A 22 -13.03 -20.92 19.02
C SER A 22 -12.49 -22.34 19.05
N ASP A 23 -13.26 -23.27 19.61
CA ASP A 23 -12.89 -24.70 19.67
C ASP A 23 -12.83 -25.36 18.28
N ASN A 24 -13.47 -24.75 17.28
CA ASN A 24 -13.55 -25.26 15.90
C ASN A 24 -12.81 -24.39 14.88
N ALA A 25 -11.86 -23.55 15.33
CA ALA A 25 -11.06 -22.72 14.43
C ALA A 25 -9.58 -22.73 14.83
N ILE A 26 -8.72 -22.41 13.86
CA ILE A 26 -7.30 -22.12 14.11
C ILE A 26 -7.16 -20.62 14.33
N VAL A 27 -6.55 -20.22 15.44
CA VAL A 27 -6.20 -18.81 15.70
C VAL A 27 -4.75 -18.60 15.30
N LEU A 28 -4.54 -17.81 14.25
CA LEU A 28 -3.23 -17.36 13.81
C LEU A 28 -2.88 -16.03 14.47
N HIS A 29 -1.73 -15.96 15.13
CA HIS A 29 -1.16 -14.72 15.66
C HIS A 29 0.12 -14.39 14.86
N PRO A 30 0.05 -13.53 13.83
CA PRO A 30 1.24 -13.14 13.08
C PRO A 30 2.17 -12.29 13.96
N PHE A 31 3.44 -12.66 14.00
CA PHE A 31 4.50 -11.80 14.53
C PHE A 31 5.34 -11.30 13.36
N GLY A 32 4.86 -10.22 12.75
CA GLY A 32 5.48 -9.63 11.57
C GLY A 32 6.82 -8.96 11.88
N ARG A 33 7.35 -8.29 10.85
CA ARG A 33 8.59 -7.51 10.86
C ARG A 33 8.47 -6.29 11.78
N TYR A 34 8.70 -6.61 13.05
CA TYR A 34 8.84 -5.78 14.23
C TYR A 34 8.13 -4.42 14.27
N CYS A 35 8.68 -3.41 13.60
CA CYS A 35 8.33 -2.04 13.93
C CYS A 35 7.41 -1.38 12.92
N ASN A 36 7.00 -1.98 11.80
CA ASN A 36 6.08 -1.34 10.83
C ASN A 36 4.58 -1.65 11.10
N GLY A 37 4.28 -2.43 12.14
CA GLY A 37 2.92 -2.85 12.45
C GLY A 37 2.35 -3.73 11.34
N PHE A 38 1.24 -3.30 10.74
CA PHE A 38 0.56 -4.03 9.66
C PHE A 38 0.57 -3.26 8.33
N LYS A 39 1.45 -2.26 8.19
CA LYS A 39 1.64 -1.48 6.95
C LYS A 39 2.90 -1.94 6.22
N SER A 40 2.99 -1.64 4.93
CA SER A 40 4.14 -2.01 4.09
C SER A 40 4.44 -3.51 4.22
N ALA A 41 5.69 -3.93 4.40
CA ALA A 41 6.10 -5.31 4.63
C ALA A 41 5.27 -6.08 5.69
N GLY A 42 4.68 -5.40 6.67
CA GLY A 42 3.89 -6.03 7.74
C GLY A 42 2.55 -6.58 7.24
N GLU A 43 2.01 -6.03 6.15
CA GLU A 43 0.79 -6.56 5.53
C GLU A 43 1.07 -7.90 4.83
N ILE A 44 2.23 -7.98 4.17
CA ILE A 44 2.70 -9.19 3.51
C ILE A 44 2.98 -10.30 4.54
N ASP A 45 3.53 -9.96 5.70
CA ASP A 45 3.77 -10.95 6.77
C ASP A 45 2.47 -11.62 7.23
N VAL A 46 1.35 -10.89 7.27
CA VAL A 46 0.04 -11.47 7.60
C VAL A 46 -0.46 -12.39 6.49
N LEU A 47 -0.37 -11.95 5.24
CA LEU A 47 -0.81 -12.75 4.08
C LEU A 47 0.04 -14.02 3.90
N GLU A 48 1.35 -13.94 4.05
CA GLU A 48 2.27 -15.09 4.00
C GLU A 48 2.03 -16.04 5.17
N ALA A 49 1.79 -15.53 6.38
CA ALA A 49 1.43 -16.37 7.51
C ALA A 49 0.12 -17.13 7.28
N ILE A 50 -0.90 -16.47 6.71
CA ILE A 50 -2.15 -17.14 6.31
C ILE A 50 -1.86 -18.22 5.29
N ALA A 51 -1.13 -17.91 4.22
CA ALA A 51 -0.78 -18.87 3.16
C ALA A 51 -0.04 -20.10 3.73
N ALA A 52 0.93 -19.89 4.63
CA ALA A 52 1.65 -20.97 5.29
C ALA A 52 0.72 -21.86 6.12
N VAL A 53 -0.22 -21.27 6.89
CA VAL A 53 -1.21 -22.05 7.65
C VAL A 53 -2.13 -22.83 6.71
N GLN A 54 -2.57 -22.25 5.60
CA GLN A 54 -3.40 -22.94 4.61
C GLN A 54 -2.68 -24.12 3.92
N GLN A 55 -1.36 -24.05 3.77
CA GLN A 55 -0.55 -25.15 3.24
C GLN A 55 -0.42 -26.32 4.22
N HIS A 56 -0.37 -26.04 5.53
CA HIS A 56 -0.13 -27.05 6.55
C HIS A 56 -1.41 -27.60 7.21
N TYR A 57 -2.51 -26.85 7.14
CA TYR A 57 -3.77 -27.19 7.79
C TYR A 57 -4.95 -27.07 6.84
N ARG A 58 -6.03 -27.81 7.12
CA ARG A 58 -7.27 -27.75 6.33
C ARG A 58 -8.04 -26.48 6.69
N ILE A 59 -7.68 -25.39 6.05
CA ILE A 59 -8.37 -24.11 6.17
C ILE A 59 -9.28 -23.91 4.96
N ASP A 60 -10.54 -23.58 5.22
CA ASP A 60 -11.45 -23.09 4.18
C ASP A 60 -11.13 -21.61 3.90
N PRO A 61 -10.64 -21.23 2.70
CA PRO A 61 -10.34 -19.83 2.35
C PRO A 61 -11.57 -18.91 2.35
N GLN A 62 -12.78 -19.49 2.41
CA GLN A 62 -14.02 -18.71 2.54
C GLN A 62 -14.31 -18.31 3.98
N ARG A 63 -13.60 -18.87 4.97
CA ARG A 63 -13.92 -18.74 6.39
C ARG A 63 -12.74 -18.20 7.18
N ILE A 64 -12.11 -17.15 6.65
CA ILE A 64 -11.03 -16.44 7.33
C ILE A 64 -11.58 -15.12 7.85
N VAL A 65 -11.43 -14.85 9.15
CA VAL A 65 -11.82 -13.58 9.77
C VAL A 65 -10.56 -12.88 10.24
N ILE A 66 -10.49 -11.57 10.02
CA ILE A 66 -9.49 -10.73 10.64
C ILE A 66 -10.08 -10.02 11.84
N ALA A 67 -9.44 -10.17 13.00
CA ALA A 67 -9.87 -9.57 14.24
C ALA A 67 -8.66 -9.06 15.03
N GLY A 68 -8.80 -7.90 15.67
CA GLY A 68 -7.72 -7.39 16.52
C GLY A 68 -8.17 -6.28 17.46
N PHE A 69 -7.35 -6.05 18.49
CA PHE A 69 -7.54 -5.01 19.49
C PHE A 69 -6.32 -4.08 19.52
N SER A 70 -6.51 -2.77 19.75
CA SER A 70 -5.43 -1.77 19.80
C SER A 70 -4.64 -1.71 18.48
N MET A 71 -3.32 -1.93 18.51
CA MET A 71 -2.51 -2.09 17.30
C MET A 71 -3.06 -3.17 16.35
N GLY A 72 -3.58 -4.29 16.89
CA GLY A 72 -4.26 -5.31 16.11
C GLY A 72 -5.57 -4.81 15.49
N GLY A 73 -6.29 -3.93 16.17
CA GLY A 73 -7.50 -3.29 15.64
C GLY A 73 -7.17 -2.34 14.49
N ALA A 74 -6.04 -1.64 14.56
CA ALA A 74 -5.54 -0.82 13.44
C ALA A 74 -5.16 -1.69 12.24
N GLY A 75 -4.54 -2.85 12.49
CA GLY A 75 -4.30 -3.87 11.46
C GLY A 75 -5.58 -4.42 10.84
N ALA A 76 -6.60 -4.68 11.66
CA ALA A 76 -7.90 -5.15 11.18
C ALA A 76 -8.60 -4.10 10.31
N TRP A 77 -8.54 -2.81 10.66
CA TRP A 77 -9.00 -1.72 9.79
C TRP A 77 -8.22 -1.69 8.47
N HIS A 78 -6.89 -1.67 8.55
CA HIS A 78 -5.99 -1.58 7.40
C HIS A 78 -6.19 -2.74 6.42
N LEU A 79 -5.95 -3.96 6.86
CA LEU A 79 -6.05 -5.16 6.02
C LEU A 79 -7.50 -5.46 5.63
N GLY A 80 -8.45 -5.14 6.50
CA GLY A 80 -9.88 -5.29 6.23
C GLY A 80 -10.33 -4.46 5.04
N ALA A 81 -9.84 -3.23 4.89
CA ALA A 81 -10.22 -2.34 3.78
C ALA A 81 -9.39 -2.54 2.51
N HIS A 82 -8.11 -2.90 2.63
CA HIS A 82 -7.20 -3.06 1.49
C HIS A 82 -7.21 -4.46 0.85
N TYR A 83 -7.66 -5.47 1.60
CA TYR A 83 -7.75 -6.87 1.16
C TYR A 83 -9.14 -7.45 1.48
N ALA A 84 -10.18 -6.63 1.36
CA ALA A 84 -11.55 -6.94 1.81
C ALA A 84 -12.06 -8.30 1.29
N GLU A 85 -11.67 -8.71 0.09
CA GLU A 85 -12.12 -9.94 -0.56
C GLU A 85 -11.59 -11.21 0.13
N HIS A 86 -10.58 -11.09 1.00
CA HIS A 86 -9.99 -12.20 1.74
C HIS A 86 -10.76 -12.55 3.02
N TRP A 87 -11.68 -11.70 3.47
CA TRP A 87 -12.26 -11.80 4.81
C TRP A 87 -13.75 -12.13 4.79
N ALA A 88 -14.16 -13.08 5.64
CA ALA A 88 -15.56 -13.36 5.96
C ALA A 88 -16.16 -12.33 6.91
N ALA A 89 -15.32 -11.68 7.71
CA ALA A 89 -15.66 -10.52 8.53
C ALA A 89 -14.39 -9.79 8.98
N VAL A 90 -14.57 -8.53 9.39
CA VAL A 90 -13.55 -7.67 9.99
C VAL A 90 -14.02 -7.26 11.38
N HIS A 91 -13.22 -7.51 12.40
CA HIS A 91 -13.43 -6.98 13.73
C HIS A 91 -12.27 -6.08 14.16
N ALA A 92 -12.55 -4.81 14.41
CA ALA A 92 -11.55 -3.83 14.78
C ALA A 92 -11.89 -3.18 16.13
N GLY A 93 -11.18 -3.61 17.17
CA GLY A 93 -11.32 -3.10 18.53
C GLY A 93 -10.30 -2.01 18.85
N ALA A 94 -10.76 -0.81 19.21
CA ALA A 94 -9.94 0.29 19.74
C ALA A 94 -8.61 0.54 19.00
N GLY A 95 -8.57 0.40 17.68
CA GLY A 95 -7.38 0.63 16.88
C GLY A 95 -7.50 1.89 16.04
N PHE A 96 -6.39 2.60 15.82
CA PHE A 96 -6.39 3.79 14.96
C PHE A 96 -6.81 3.43 13.51
N ALA A 97 -7.55 4.33 12.85
CA ALA A 97 -7.99 4.17 11.46
C ALA A 97 -7.37 5.20 10.50
N GLU A 98 -6.88 6.32 11.05
CA GLU A 98 -6.27 7.41 10.30
C GLU A 98 -5.15 8.08 11.10
N THR A 99 -4.33 8.90 10.43
CA THR A 99 -3.10 9.44 10.98
C THR A 99 -3.32 10.73 11.77
N SER A 100 -3.97 11.73 11.18
CA SER A 100 -3.98 13.11 11.69
C SER A 100 -4.72 13.28 13.01
N ARG A 101 -5.98 12.82 13.12
CA ARG A 101 -6.81 12.99 14.32
C ARG A 101 -6.35 12.05 15.42
N TYR A 102 -5.89 10.83 15.08
CA TYR A 102 -5.25 9.94 16.05
C TYR A 102 -4.02 10.57 16.70
N GLN A 103 -3.16 11.22 15.90
CA GLN A 103 -2.00 11.99 16.39
C GLN A 103 -2.38 13.34 17.02
N ARG A 104 -3.66 13.74 16.94
CA ARG A 104 -4.21 15.01 17.45
C ARG A 104 -3.50 16.25 16.89
N LEU A 105 -2.99 16.13 15.67
CA LEU A 105 -2.29 17.22 15.00
C LEU A 105 -3.23 18.42 14.84
N GLN A 106 -2.72 19.60 15.14
CA GLN A 106 -3.37 20.86 14.81
C GLN A 106 -2.82 21.40 13.49
N PRO A 107 -3.53 22.31 12.79
CA PRO A 107 -3.07 22.82 11.49
C PRO A 107 -1.64 23.39 11.49
N GLN A 108 -1.19 24.01 12.59
CA GLN A 108 0.18 24.52 12.74
C GLN A 108 1.25 23.42 12.91
N ASP A 109 0.84 22.21 13.26
CA ASP A 109 1.71 21.04 13.47
C ASP A 109 1.69 20.08 12.25
N TYR A 110 0.94 20.42 11.20
CA TYR A 110 0.88 19.60 10.01
C TYR A 110 2.22 19.59 9.27
N PRO A 111 2.67 18.42 8.80
CA PRO A 111 3.82 18.37 7.92
C PRO A 111 3.48 19.00 6.56
N PRO A 112 4.46 19.17 5.67
CA PRO A 112 4.20 19.64 4.31
C PRO A 112 3.06 18.87 3.61
N GLU A 113 2.34 19.56 2.72
CA GLU A 113 1.14 19.02 2.06
C GLU A 113 1.37 17.69 1.34
N TYR A 114 2.56 17.49 0.76
CA TYR A 114 2.90 16.21 0.13
C TYR A 114 2.89 15.06 1.15
N GLU A 115 3.34 15.27 2.38
CA GLU A 115 3.34 14.22 3.41
C GLU A 115 1.92 13.93 3.89
N GLN A 116 1.08 14.96 4.02
CA GLN A 116 -0.34 14.78 4.33
C GLN A 116 -1.04 13.96 3.24
N THR A 117 -0.67 14.18 1.97
CA THR A 117 -1.17 13.40 0.83
C THR A 117 -0.77 11.93 0.93
N LEU A 118 0.45 11.63 1.37
CA LEU A 118 0.97 10.26 1.52
C LEU A 118 0.25 9.45 2.61
N TRP A 119 -0.43 10.09 3.57
CA TRP A 119 -1.28 9.37 4.52
C TRP A 119 -2.42 8.62 3.82
N ARG A 120 -2.86 9.09 2.63
CA ARG A 120 -3.92 8.46 1.83
C ARG A 120 -3.55 7.07 1.30
N VAL A 121 -2.28 6.65 1.39
CA VAL A 121 -1.92 5.24 1.13
C VAL A 121 -2.62 4.32 2.14
N TYR A 122 -2.74 4.74 3.40
CA TYR A 122 -3.10 3.84 4.51
C TYR A 122 -4.27 4.30 5.38
N ASP A 123 -4.64 5.59 5.36
CA ASP A 123 -5.74 6.11 6.15
C ASP A 123 -7.07 5.52 5.64
N VAL A 124 -7.65 4.62 6.43
CA VAL A 124 -8.76 3.72 6.07
C VAL A 124 -10.07 4.41 5.69
N PRO A 125 -10.42 5.63 6.20
CA PRO A 125 -11.59 6.35 5.71
C PRO A 125 -11.60 6.58 4.19
N ASN A 126 -10.41 6.62 3.56
CA ASN A 126 -10.26 6.73 2.11
C ASN A 126 -10.57 5.43 1.33
N TYR A 127 -10.81 4.34 2.05
CA TYR A 127 -11.10 2.99 1.51
C TYR A 127 -12.37 2.41 2.12
N VAL A 128 -13.18 3.24 2.79
CA VAL A 128 -14.35 2.81 3.58
C VAL A 128 -15.33 1.96 2.76
N ARG A 129 -15.46 2.27 1.46
CA ARG A 129 -16.40 1.57 0.58
C ARG A 129 -16.05 0.10 0.38
N ASN A 130 -14.77 -0.26 0.46
CA ASN A 130 -14.32 -1.65 0.30
C ASN A 130 -14.88 -2.57 1.39
N LEU A 131 -15.25 -2.00 2.54
CA LEU A 131 -15.84 -2.72 3.66
C LEU A 131 -17.34 -3.00 3.49
N PHE A 132 -18.02 -2.46 2.47
CA PHE A 132 -19.48 -2.56 2.38
C PHE A 132 -20.01 -3.95 2.02
N HIS A 133 -19.13 -4.82 1.53
CA HIS A 133 -19.45 -6.21 1.19
C HIS A 133 -18.87 -7.20 2.21
N VAL A 134 -18.22 -6.70 3.27
CA VAL A 134 -17.67 -7.50 4.35
C VAL A 134 -18.35 -7.09 5.65
N PRO A 135 -18.91 -8.02 6.43
CA PRO A 135 -19.42 -7.72 7.76
C PRO A 135 -18.31 -7.07 8.62
N VAL A 136 -18.58 -5.90 9.17
CA VAL A 136 -17.65 -5.17 10.04
C VAL A 136 -18.28 -4.95 11.41
N LEU A 137 -17.52 -5.20 12.46
CA LEU A 137 -17.88 -4.82 13.83
C LEU A 137 -16.73 -4.03 14.47
N ALA A 138 -16.95 -2.75 14.75
CA ALA A 138 -16.06 -1.98 15.60
C ALA A 138 -16.32 -2.29 17.08
N TYR A 139 -15.28 -2.24 17.92
CA TYR A 139 -15.44 -2.22 19.37
C TYR A 139 -14.67 -1.06 20.00
N SER A 140 -15.27 -0.42 20.99
CA SER A 140 -14.57 0.54 21.85
C SER A 140 -15.02 0.40 23.30
N GLY A 141 -14.09 0.59 24.23
CA GLY A 141 -14.49 0.92 25.60
C GLY A 141 -15.07 2.34 25.63
N GLU A 142 -16.17 2.56 26.36
CA GLU A 142 -16.87 3.85 26.43
C GLU A 142 -15.95 5.01 26.87
N MET A 143 -15.01 4.74 27.78
CA MET A 143 -14.05 5.71 28.31
C MET A 143 -12.69 5.65 27.62
N ASP A 144 -12.51 4.78 26.62
CA ASP A 144 -11.28 4.70 25.85
C ASP A 144 -11.14 5.91 24.92
N LYS A 145 -9.98 6.55 24.94
CA LYS A 145 -9.68 7.67 24.02
C LYS A 145 -9.63 7.20 22.56
N GLN A 146 -9.37 5.92 22.31
CA GLN A 146 -9.34 5.34 20.96
C GLN A 146 -10.72 5.06 20.37
N ILE A 147 -11.82 5.30 21.10
CA ILE A 147 -13.17 5.37 20.53
C ILE A 147 -13.27 6.36 19.37
N GLN A 148 -12.37 7.36 19.34
CA GLN A 148 -12.24 8.32 18.25
C GLN A 148 -12.04 7.64 16.89
N ALA A 149 -11.31 6.53 16.81
CA ALA A 149 -11.06 5.86 15.53
C ALA A 149 -12.34 5.23 14.96
N ALA A 150 -13.13 4.57 15.80
CA ALA A 150 -14.43 4.04 15.40
C ALA A 150 -15.39 5.17 14.98
N ARG A 151 -15.37 6.32 15.67
CA ARG A 151 -16.16 7.51 15.28
C ARG A 151 -15.76 8.09 13.93
N VAL A 152 -14.47 8.13 13.60
CA VAL A 152 -14.03 8.52 12.25
C VAL A 152 -14.62 7.58 11.20
N MET A 153 -14.60 6.27 11.46
CA MET A 153 -15.16 5.28 10.55
C MET A 153 -16.69 5.40 10.47
N GLU A 154 -17.40 5.69 11.56
CA GLU A 154 -18.83 6.02 11.54
C GLU A 154 -19.11 7.23 10.64
N GLU A 155 -18.35 8.32 10.78
CA GLU A 155 -18.47 9.49 9.91
C GLU A 155 -18.24 9.12 8.42
N ALA A 156 -17.24 8.29 8.13
CA ALA A 156 -16.96 7.83 6.77
C ALA A 156 -18.09 6.93 6.20
N TYR A 157 -18.67 6.06 7.02
CA TYR A 157 -19.85 5.27 6.64
C TYR A 157 -21.07 6.17 6.38
N GLN A 158 -21.31 7.16 7.24
CA GLN A 158 -22.43 8.09 7.13
C GLN A 158 -22.35 8.94 5.85
N GLN A 159 -21.15 9.37 5.44
CA GLN A 159 -20.93 10.08 4.18
C GLN A 159 -21.35 9.26 2.94
N GLU A 160 -21.34 7.94 3.05
CA GLU A 160 -21.78 7.01 2.02
C GLU A 160 -23.20 6.45 2.28
N GLY A 161 -23.94 7.07 3.22
CA GLY A 161 -25.32 6.72 3.55
C GLY A 161 -25.48 5.39 4.30
N ARG A 162 -24.44 4.95 5.01
CA ARG A 162 -24.42 3.68 5.74
C ARG A 162 -24.14 3.89 7.23
N GLU A 163 -24.43 2.87 8.01
CA GLU A 163 -24.16 2.83 9.45
C GLU A 163 -23.10 1.76 9.74
N LEU A 164 -22.12 2.10 10.58
CA LEU A 164 -21.13 1.15 11.08
C LEU A 164 -21.67 0.50 12.34
N ALA A 165 -21.66 -0.84 12.39
CA ALA A 165 -21.93 -1.55 13.63
C ALA A 165 -20.79 -1.30 14.63
N HIS A 166 -21.13 -0.72 15.77
CA HIS A 166 -20.17 -0.35 16.81
C HIS A 166 -20.64 -0.84 18.18
N GLU A 167 -19.92 -1.80 18.72
CA GLU A 167 -20.13 -2.33 20.07
C GLU A 167 -19.40 -1.45 21.09
N ILE A 168 -20.14 -0.86 22.03
CA ILE A 168 -19.58 -0.04 23.10
C ILE A 168 -19.57 -0.82 24.40
N GLY A 169 -18.38 -1.01 24.98
CA GLY A 169 -18.21 -1.58 26.32
C GLY A 169 -18.49 -0.54 27.41
N PRO A 170 -19.60 -0.64 28.17
CA PRO A 170 -19.98 0.39 29.14
C PRO A 170 -18.95 0.54 30.26
N GLY A 171 -18.63 1.79 30.63
CA GLY A 171 -17.66 2.12 31.67
C GLY A 171 -16.25 1.58 31.42
N MET A 172 -15.94 1.14 30.20
CA MET A 172 -14.68 0.45 29.93
C MET A 172 -13.62 1.38 29.33
N GLY A 173 -12.37 1.21 29.79
CA GLY A 173 -11.20 1.83 29.18
C GLY A 173 -10.64 0.98 28.04
N HIS A 174 -9.31 0.93 27.92
CA HIS A 174 -8.61 0.21 26.84
C HIS A 174 -8.54 -1.32 27.06
N LYS A 175 -9.70 -1.98 27.09
CA LYS A 175 -9.87 -3.45 27.15
C LYS A 175 -11.31 -3.85 26.76
N TYR A 176 -11.58 -5.13 26.57
CA TYR A 176 -12.95 -5.60 26.38
C TYR A 176 -13.78 -5.55 27.66
N HIS A 177 -15.02 -5.10 27.53
CA HIS A 177 -16.09 -5.35 28.48
C HIS A 177 -16.56 -6.80 28.32
N PRO A 178 -16.71 -7.61 29.40
CA PRO A 178 -17.00 -9.04 29.28
C PRO A 178 -18.22 -9.38 28.42
N GLU A 179 -19.36 -8.70 28.63
CA GLU A 179 -20.58 -8.97 27.84
C GLU A 179 -20.45 -8.50 26.38
N SER A 180 -19.65 -7.47 26.13
CA SER A 180 -19.37 -6.99 24.77
C SER A 180 -18.47 -7.99 24.04
N LEU A 181 -17.50 -8.60 24.75
CA LEU A 181 -16.65 -9.65 24.20
C LEU A 181 -17.48 -10.84 23.73
N GLU A 182 -18.46 -11.29 24.52
CA GLU A 182 -19.38 -12.37 24.10
C GLU A 182 -20.18 -12.03 22.83
N ARG A 183 -20.52 -10.76 22.63
CA ARG A 183 -21.19 -10.29 21.39
C ARG A 183 -20.22 -10.27 20.21
N VAL A 184 -18.99 -9.83 20.42
CA VAL A 184 -17.91 -9.86 19.41
C VAL A 184 -17.59 -11.31 19.01
N GLU A 185 -17.45 -12.22 19.96
CA GLU A 185 -17.19 -13.65 19.71
C GLU A 185 -18.30 -14.28 18.88
N ARG A 186 -19.56 -13.98 19.20
CA ARG A 186 -20.71 -14.44 18.43
C ARG A 186 -20.69 -13.90 17.00
N PHE A 187 -20.40 -12.61 16.81
CA PHE A 187 -20.25 -12.01 15.48
C PHE A 187 -19.18 -12.74 14.64
N VAL A 188 -18.00 -12.96 15.23
CA VAL A 188 -16.90 -13.68 14.56
C VAL A 188 -17.32 -15.12 14.21
N HIS A 189 -17.94 -15.83 15.16
CA HIS A 189 -18.37 -17.20 14.97
C HIS A 189 -19.42 -17.33 13.86
N ASP A 190 -20.41 -16.44 13.83
CA ASP A 190 -21.47 -16.44 12.82
C ASP A 190 -20.90 -16.14 11.43
N ALA A 191 -19.91 -15.25 11.34
CA ALA A 191 -19.18 -15.00 10.10
C ALA A 191 -18.38 -16.23 9.64
N LEU A 192 -17.69 -16.93 10.53
CA LEU A 192 -16.96 -18.18 10.21
C LEU A 192 -17.89 -19.30 9.74
N LYS A 193 -19.10 -19.41 10.32
CA LYS A 193 -20.11 -20.38 9.89
C LYS A 193 -20.62 -20.08 8.48
N ARG A 194 -20.91 -18.81 8.20
CA ARG A 194 -21.46 -18.36 6.90
C ARG A 194 -20.40 -18.40 5.80
N GLY A 195 -19.18 -17.98 6.09
CA GLY A 195 -18.14 -17.69 5.11
C GLY A 195 -18.41 -16.40 4.31
N ARG A 196 -17.46 -16.05 3.44
CA ARG A 196 -17.56 -14.94 2.48
C ARG A 196 -18.22 -15.38 1.17
N ASP A 197 -18.84 -14.44 0.47
CA ASP A 197 -19.30 -14.64 -0.90
C ASP A 197 -18.10 -14.54 -1.88
N SER A 198 -17.83 -15.59 -2.66
CA SER A 198 -16.75 -15.56 -3.65
C SER A 198 -17.07 -14.74 -4.88
N TYR A 199 -18.35 -14.60 -5.23
CA TYR A 199 -18.81 -14.00 -6.47
C TYR A 199 -19.99 -13.06 -6.20
N PRO A 200 -19.79 -11.99 -5.43
CA PRO A 200 -20.86 -11.06 -5.10
C PRO A 200 -21.46 -10.44 -6.37
N GLU A 201 -22.78 -10.24 -6.34
CA GLU A 201 -23.52 -9.62 -7.44
C GLU A 201 -23.18 -8.15 -7.61
N GLN A 202 -22.95 -7.47 -6.48
CA GLN A 202 -22.55 -6.08 -6.39
C GLN A 202 -21.17 -5.99 -5.77
N ILE A 203 -20.31 -5.15 -6.35
CA ILE A 203 -19.02 -4.79 -5.77
C ILE A 203 -18.83 -3.28 -5.82
N THR A 204 -18.17 -2.74 -4.80
CA THR A 204 -17.58 -1.40 -4.80
C THR A 204 -16.11 -1.52 -4.49
N LEU A 205 -15.28 -0.91 -5.34
CA LEU A 205 -13.86 -0.73 -5.12
C LEU A 205 -13.57 0.76 -5.05
N GLN A 206 -12.91 1.17 -3.97
CA GLN A 206 -12.40 2.51 -3.74
C GLN A 206 -10.91 2.45 -3.45
N THR A 207 -10.15 3.36 -4.06
CA THR A 207 -8.73 3.52 -3.76
C THR A 207 -8.25 4.94 -4.04
N MET A 208 -7.13 5.31 -3.43
CA MET A 208 -6.40 6.55 -3.71
C MET A 208 -5.17 6.30 -4.59
N THR A 209 -4.71 5.06 -4.69
CA THR A 209 -3.53 4.65 -5.48
C THR A 209 -3.77 3.30 -6.16
N LEU A 210 -2.94 2.92 -7.12
CA LEU A 210 -2.95 1.60 -7.72
C LEU A 210 -2.26 0.51 -6.85
N ARG A 211 -1.97 0.77 -5.56
CA ARG A 211 -1.35 -0.24 -4.65
C ARG A 211 -2.33 -1.33 -4.26
N TYR A 212 -3.58 -0.94 -4.04
CA TYR A 212 -4.70 -1.83 -3.70
C TYR A 212 -5.79 -1.71 -4.77
N PRO A 213 -5.52 -2.16 -6.01
CA PRO A 213 -6.34 -1.82 -7.16
C PRO A 213 -7.43 -2.85 -7.45
N SER A 214 -7.56 -3.91 -6.65
CA SER A 214 -8.37 -5.08 -7.00
C SER A 214 -9.47 -5.32 -5.98
N TYR A 215 -10.61 -5.78 -6.45
CA TYR A 215 -11.65 -6.36 -5.61
C TYR A 215 -12.48 -7.36 -6.41
N HIS A 216 -12.46 -8.62 -5.98
CA HIS A 216 -13.04 -9.76 -6.72
C HIS A 216 -12.65 -9.79 -8.20
N TRP A 217 -13.59 -9.50 -9.09
CA TRP A 217 -13.45 -9.65 -10.54
C TRP A 217 -13.12 -8.33 -11.25
N VAL A 218 -12.81 -7.27 -10.51
CA VAL A 218 -12.37 -5.97 -11.05
C VAL A 218 -10.98 -5.63 -10.55
N LYS A 219 -10.16 -5.06 -11.45
CA LYS A 219 -8.85 -4.48 -11.13
C LYS A 219 -8.64 -3.16 -11.85
N MET A 220 -8.43 -2.06 -11.13
CA MET A 220 -7.98 -0.79 -11.69
C MET A 220 -6.55 -0.93 -12.25
N LEU A 221 -6.32 -0.44 -13.45
CA LEU A 221 -5.01 -0.45 -14.10
C LEU A 221 -4.42 0.94 -14.27
N GLY A 222 -5.26 1.98 -14.31
CA GLY A 222 -4.88 3.37 -14.47
C GLY A 222 -5.91 4.30 -13.85
N LEU A 223 -5.42 5.40 -13.28
CA LEU A 223 -6.22 6.48 -12.71
C LEU A 223 -6.09 7.73 -13.59
N ASN A 224 -7.07 8.64 -13.53
CA ASN A 224 -6.88 9.96 -14.14
C ASN A 224 -5.89 10.80 -13.30
N GLU A 225 -5.88 10.60 -11.98
CA GLU A 225 -4.94 11.26 -11.07
C GLU A 225 -4.81 10.47 -9.77
N HIS A 226 -3.60 10.03 -9.42
CA HIS A 226 -3.30 9.42 -8.13
C HIS A 226 -3.63 10.37 -6.97
N TRP A 227 -3.82 9.80 -5.79
CA TRP A 227 -4.15 10.48 -4.54
C TRP A 227 -5.57 11.04 -4.45
N LYS A 228 -6.37 10.92 -5.51
CA LYS A 228 -7.80 11.29 -5.52
C LYS A 228 -8.70 10.07 -5.36
N ASP A 229 -9.90 10.33 -4.83
CA ASP A 229 -10.95 9.35 -4.64
C ASP A 229 -11.35 8.68 -5.97
N SER A 230 -10.92 7.43 -6.12
CA SER A 230 -11.11 6.62 -7.32
C SER A 230 -12.02 5.44 -7.04
N ARG A 231 -13.01 5.21 -7.89
CA ARG A 231 -14.06 4.23 -7.64
C ARG A 231 -14.42 3.41 -8.87
N ILE A 232 -14.71 2.13 -8.66
CA ILE A 232 -15.50 1.30 -9.58
C ILE A 232 -16.63 0.68 -8.76
N ASP A 233 -17.86 1.00 -9.14
CA ASP A 233 -19.05 0.27 -8.72
C ASP A 233 -19.46 -0.67 -9.83
N ALA A 234 -19.69 -1.94 -9.52
CA ALA A 234 -20.05 -2.93 -10.52
C ALA A 234 -21.19 -3.83 -10.05
N GLN A 235 -22.08 -4.17 -10.97
CA GLN A 235 -23.24 -5.02 -10.75
C GLN A 235 -23.33 -6.04 -11.89
N ARG A 236 -23.47 -7.32 -11.54
CA ARG A 236 -23.85 -8.38 -12.49
C ARG A 236 -25.31 -8.77 -12.32
N TYR A 237 -25.92 -9.21 -13.40
CA TYR A 237 -27.31 -9.66 -13.44
C TYR A 237 -27.42 -11.11 -13.91
N ALA A 238 -28.49 -11.78 -13.48
CA ALA A 238 -28.77 -13.16 -13.87
C ALA A 238 -28.98 -13.35 -15.39
N ASP A 239 -29.33 -12.29 -16.13
CA ASP A 239 -29.54 -12.29 -17.58
C ASP A 239 -28.26 -12.01 -18.41
N GLY A 240 -27.10 -11.98 -17.76
CA GLY A 240 -25.79 -11.80 -18.41
C GLY A 240 -25.42 -10.34 -18.67
N ARG A 241 -26.16 -9.38 -18.11
CA ARG A 241 -25.71 -7.98 -18.06
C ARG A 241 -24.67 -7.78 -16.97
N VAL A 242 -23.68 -6.93 -17.25
CA VAL A 242 -22.71 -6.41 -16.30
C VAL A 242 -22.67 -4.90 -16.49
N GLU A 243 -22.89 -4.16 -15.40
CA GLU A 243 -22.91 -2.69 -15.41
C GLU A 243 -21.82 -2.17 -14.47
N LEU A 244 -21.02 -1.21 -14.93
CA LEU A 244 -19.99 -0.54 -14.14
C LEU A 244 -20.14 0.97 -14.20
N ALA A 245 -19.90 1.63 -13.09
CA ALA A 245 -19.75 3.08 -12.99
C ALA A 245 -18.37 3.42 -12.41
N THR A 246 -17.70 4.38 -13.02
CA THR A 246 -16.32 4.74 -12.69
C THR A 246 -16.21 6.18 -12.21
N LYS A 247 -15.24 6.43 -11.33
CA LYS A 247 -14.81 7.77 -10.90
C LYS A 247 -13.29 7.80 -10.83
N ASN A 248 -12.66 8.78 -11.49
CA ASN A 248 -11.20 8.94 -11.50
C ASN A 248 -10.41 7.73 -12.05
N VAL A 249 -11.01 6.89 -12.89
CA VAL A 249 -10.38 5.72 -13.52
C VAL A 249 -10.28 5.94 -15.03
N ASP A 250 -9.14 5.57 -15.62
CA ASP A 250 -8.92 5.64 -17.07
C ASP A 250 -8.52 4.30 -17.71
N ALA A 251 -8.22 3.29 -16.88
CA ALA A 251 -8.09 1.91 -17.31
C ALA A 251 -8.43 0.92 -16.20
N PHE A 252 -9.08 -0.19 -16.55
CA PHE A 252 -9.38 -1.29 -15.63
C PHE A 252 -9.49 -2.62 -16.36
N GLN A 253 -9.48 -3.70 -15.60
CA GLN A 253 -9.63 -5.07 -16.06
C GLN A 253 -10.82 -5.73 -15.37
N VAL A 254 -11.55 -6.55 -16.13
CA VAL A 254 -12.64 -7.40 -15.66
C VAL A 254 -12.28 -8.85 -15.93
N THR A 255 -12.21 -9.68 -14.89
CA THR A 255 -12.17 -11.15 -15.02
C THR A 255 -13.59 -11.72 -14.95
N SER A 256 -13.75 -13.05 -14.96
CA SER A 256 -15.09 -13.66 -14.90
C SER A 256 -15.86 -13.20 -13.66
N PRO A 257 -17.01 -12.51 -13.83
CA PRO A 257 -17.86 -12.13 -12.70
C PRO A 257 -18.73 -13.31 -12.21
N TRP A 258 -18.67 -14.46 -12.89
CA TRP A 258 -19.39 -15.67 -12.54
C TRP A 258 -18.42 -16.78 -12.10
N SER A 259 -18.93 -17.69 -11.26
CA SER A 259 -18.23 -18.94 -10.94
C SER A 259 -18.09 -19.86 -12.14
N ASP A 260 -19.01 -19.76 -13.10
CA ASP A 260 -18.94 -20.45 -14.38
C ASP A 260 -18.20 -19.57 -15.40
N VAL A 261 -16.93 -19.91 -15.64
CA VAL A 261 -16.04 -19.17 -16.56
C VAL A 261 -16.48 -19.35 -18.01
N GLU A 262 -17.18 -20.44 -18.38
CA GLU A 262 -17.71 -20.63 -19.75
C GLU A 262 -18.69 -19.52 -20.13
N ARG A 263 -19.43 -19.01 -19.15
CA ARG A 263 -20.32 -17.87 -19.34
C ARG A 263 -19.58 -16.57 -19.69
N PHE A 264 -18.37 -16.39 -19.18
CA PHE A 264 -17.53 -15.23 -19.51
C PHE A 264 -16.94 -15.31 -20.93
N HIS A 265 -16.78 -16.53 -21.45
CA HIS A 265 -16.34 -16.77 -22.83
C HIS A 265 -17.45 -16.55 -23.87
N GLN A 266 -18.72 -16.55 -23.43
CA GLN A 266 -19.87 -16.23 -24.28
C GLN A 266 -20.01 -14.72 -24.45
N ALA A 267 -20.75 -14.30 -25.48
CA ALA A 267 -21.11 -12.90 -25.64
C ALA A 267 -21.98 -12.45 -24.46
N PHE A 268 -21.59 -11.36 -23.81
CA PHE A 268 -22.35 -10.76 -22.72
C PHE A 268 -22.42 -9.24 -22.89
N ARG A 269 -23.39 -8.62 -22.22
CA ARG A 269 -23.64 -7.17 -22.34
C ARG A 269 -22.91 -6.44 -21.24
N LEU A 270 -21.90 -5.65 -21.60
CA LEU A 270 -21.13 -4.83 -20.68
C LEU A 270 -21.54 -3.37 -20.85
N THR A 271 -21.95 -2.71 -19.77
CA THR A 271 -22.22 -1.27 -19.78
C THR A 271 -21.22 -0.59 -18.86
N VAL A 272 -20.54 0.46 -19.32
CA VAL A 272 -19.60 1.25 -18.51
C VAL A 272 -19.97 2.71 -18.62
N ASP A 273 -20.20 3.38 -17.49
CA ASP A 273 -20.65 4.77 -17.41
C ASP A 273 -21.88 5.06 -18.28
N GLY A 274 -22.81 4.11 -18.33
CA GLY A 274 -24.05 4.20 -19.13
C GLY A 274 -23.87 3.90 -20.63
N VAL A 275 -22.66 3.61 -21.10
CA VAL A 275 -22.39 3.24 -22.49
C VAL A 275 -22.26 1.72 -22.63
N MET A 276 -23.08 1.13 -23.49
CA MET A 276 -23.02 -0.30 -23.79
C MET A 276 -21.83 -0.61 -24.71
N LEU A 277 -21.08 -1.65 -24.37
CA LEU A 277 -19.95 -2.19 -25.11
C LEU A 277 -20.30 -3.61 -25.55
N ASP A 278 -20.19 -3.87 -26.85
CA ASP A 278 -20.33 -5.23 -27.39
C ASP A 278 -19.05 -6.02 -27.12
N VAL A 279 -19.15 -7.01 -26.25
CA VAL A 279 -18.05 -7.93 -25.94
C VAL A 279 -18.24 -9.21 -26.79
N PRO A 280 -17.41 -9.44 -27.83
CA PRO A 280 -17.54 -10.63 -28.65
C PRO A 280 -17.14 -11.89 -27.88
N ALA A 281 -17.79 -13.01 -28.19
CA ALA A 281 -17.45 -14.32 -27.65
C ALA A 281 -16.00 -14.69 -28.01
N ASP A 282 -15.25 -15.20 -27.02
CA ASP A 282 -13.86 -15.61 -27.17
C ASP A 282 -13.51 -16.68 -26.13
N VAL A 283 -13.30 -17.90 -26.62
CA VAL A 283 -13.04 -19.08 -25.80
C VAL A 283 -11.66 -19.08 -25.13
N ALA A 284 -10.74 -18.20 -25.53
CA ALA A 284 -9.40 -18.11 -24.94
C ALA A 284 -9.25 -16.95 -23.93
N ARG A 285 -10.25 -16.06 -23.82
CA ARG A 285 -10.14 -14.83 -23.03
C ARG A 285 -10.24 -15.06 -21.53
N GLN A 286 -9.20 -14.69 -20.78
CA GLN A 286 -9.20 -14.75 -19.31
C GLN A 286 -9.71 -13.47 -18.64
N SER A 287 -9.57 -12.33 -19.32
CA SER A 287 -10.01 -11.02 -18.83
C SER A 287 -10.29 -10.05 -19.98
N LEU A 288 -11.02 -8.97 -19.69
CA LEU A 288 -11.21 -7.82 -20.56
C LEU A 288 -10.45 -6.65 -20.00
N THR A 289 -9.59 -6.05 -20.80
CA THR A 289 -8.91 -4.80 -20.45
C THR A 289 -9.60 -3.64 -21.16
N LEU A 290 -10.01 -2.64 -20.39
CA LEU A 290 -10.68 -1.46 -20.87
C LEU A 290 -9.83 -0.23 -20.59
N THR A 291 -9.81 0.71 -21.53
CA THR A 291 -9.19 2.02 -21.37
C THR A 291 -10.05 3.10 -21.98
N ARG A 292 -9.90 4.33 -21.48
CA ARG A 292 -10.61 5.50 -21.94
C ARG A 292 -9.88 6.14 -23.13
N ALA A 293 -10.59 6.33 -24.24
CA ALA A 293 -10.15 7.10 -25.39
C ALA A 293 -11.08 8.31 -25.57
N GLY A 294 -10.67 9.47 -25.02
CA GLY A 294 -11.55 10.63 -24.88
C GLY A 294 -12.70 10.33 -23.91
N ASP A 295 -13.94 10.45 -24.37
CA ASP A 295 -15.13 10.19 -23.53
C ASP A 295 -15.67 8.75 -23.65
N ARG A 296 -14.99 7.86 -24.37
CA ARG A 296 -15.46 6.50 -24.64
C ARG A 296 -14.54 5.44 -24.06
N TRP A 297 -15.14 4.38 -23.54
CA TRP A 297 -14.44 3.16 -23.18
C TRP A 297 -14.21 2.28 -24.41
N GLN A 298 -13.04 1.66 -24.49
CA GLN A 298 -12.69 0.69 -25.52
C GLN A 298 -12.01 -0.53 -24.91
N VAL A 299 -12.28 -1.70 -25.48
CA VAL A 299 -11.57 -2.94 -25.15
C VAL A 299 -10.24 -2.94 -25.89
N VAL A 300 -9.16 -3.24 -25.17
CA VAL A 300 -7.79 -3.30 -25.71
C VAL A 300 -7.10 -4.59 -25.28
N ASP A 301 -6.13 -5.05 -26.07
CA ASP A 301 -5.36 -6.26 -25.75
C ASP A 301 -4.42 -6.05 -24.56
N ARG A 302 -3.94 -4.81 -24.37
CA ARG A 302 -3.00 -4.46 -23.30
C ARG A 302 -3.16 -3.02 -22.84
N PHE A 303 -2.93 -2.82 -21.54
CA PHE A 303 -2.69 -1.52 -20.94
C PHE A 303 -1.44 -1.60 -20.06
N PRO A 304 -0.55 -0.59 -20.09
CA PRO A 304 -0.55 0.51 -21.05
C PRO A 304 -0.14 0.01 -22.45
N PRO A 305 -0.38 0.79 -23.52
CA PRO A 305 0.14 0.48 -24.84
C PRO A 305 1.66 0.26 -24.81
N ALA A 306 2.16 -0.62 -25.67
CA ALA A 306 3.59 -0.93 -25.73
C ALA A 306 4.42 0.35 -25.98
N GLY A 307 5.51 0.52 -25.23
CA GLY A 307 6.39 1.68 -25.35
C GLY A 307 5.85 2.98 -24.76
N THR A 308 4.72 2.95 -24.04
CA THR A 308 4.21 4.12 -23.31
C THR A 308 4.54 4.02 -21.82
N LEU A 309 4.91 5.16 -21.25
CA LEU A 309 5.22 5.28 -19.83
C LEU A 309 3.98 5.75 -19.07
N ARG A 310 3.48 4.90 -18.18
CA ARG A 310 2.28 5.17 -17.37
C ARG A 310 2.47 4.63 -15.96
N LYS A 311 1.83 5.26 -14.98
CA LYS A 311 1.63 4.64 -13.67
C LYS A 311 0.70 3.43 -13.83
N VAL A 312 1.09 2.32 -13.22
CA VAL A 312 0.38 1.03 -13.26
C VAL A 312 0.48 0.36 -11.89
N PRO A 313 -0.36 -0.65 -11.57
CA PRO A 313 -0.17 -1.43 -10.36
C PRO A 313 1.25 -1.99 -10.25
N GLY A 314 1.91 -1.77 -9.12
CA GLY A 314 3.31 -2.15 -8.91
C GLY A 314 4.34 -1.13 -9.40
N LEU A 315 3.95 -0.15 -10.24
CA LEU A 315 4.78 0.95 -10.72
C LEU A 315 3.99 2.28 -10.71
N GLN A 316 3.83 2.89 -9.55
CA GLN A 316 3.02 4.09 -9.30
C GLN A 316 3.66 5.13 -8.35
N GLY A 317 4.66 4.75 -7.55
CA GLY A 317 5.19 5.60 -6.48
C GLY A 317 4.35 5.49 -5.19
N PRO A 318 4.75 6.11 -4.08
CA PRO A 318 5.84 7.07 -3.90
C PRO A 318 7.21 6.39 -3.77
N LEU A 319 8.24 7.12 -3.33
CA LEU A 319 9.60 6.57 -3.10
C LEU A 319 9.61 5.22 -2.35
N ASP A 320 8.77 5.08 -1.32
CA ASP A 320 8.68 3.87 -0.50
C ASP A 320 7.97 2.67 -1.17
N ASP A 321 7.38 2.87 -2.35
CA ASP A 321 6.69 1.80 -3.08
C ASP A 321 7.67 0.71 -3.55
N VAL A 322 8.95 1.05 -3.70
CA VAL A 322 10.04 0.14 -4.06
C VAL A 322 10.24 -1.00 -3.05
N TRP A 323 9.87 -0.80 -1.79
CA TRP A 323 10.13 -1.76 -0.71
C TRP A 323 9.14 -2.93 -0.68
N LEU A 324 8.08 -2.87 -1.50
CA LEU A 324 7.00 -3.86 -1.54
C LEU A 324 7.27 -5.02 -2.50
N GLU A 325 8.39 -4.99 -3.22
CA GLU A 325 8.84 -6.02 -4.15
C GLU A 325 10.35 -6.27 -3.98
N PRO A 326 10.90 -7.36 -4.56
CA PRO A 326 12.33 -7.63 -4.50
C PRO A 326 13.18 -6.47 -5.05
N PHE A 327 14.16 -6.04 -4.26
CA PHE A 327 15.07 -4.94 -4.62
C PHE A 327 16.55 -5.29 -4.40
N LEU A 328 17.43 -4.49 -5.02
CA LEU A 328 18.88 -4.51 -4.90
C LEU A 328 19.39 -3.09 -4.65
N VAL A 329 20.17 -2.91 -3.58
CA VAL A 329 20.91 -1.67 -3.29
C VAL A 329 22.21 -1.69 -4.08
N VAL A 330 22.45 -0.64 -4.86
CA VAL A 330 23.62 -0.52 -5.74
C VAL A 330 24.49 0.65 -5.28
N MET A 331 25.63 0.31 -4.68
CA MET A 331 26.63 1.26 -4.20
C MET A 331 27.53 1.76 -5.34
N PRO A 332 28.05 3.00 -5.25
CA PRO A 332 29.04 3.48 -6.21
C PRO A 332 30.36 2.69 -6.11
N SER A 333 31.05 2.51 -7.23
CA SER A 333 32.45 2.03 -7.25
C SER A 333 33.48 3.15 -7.42
N GLY A 334 33.04 4.34 -7.85
CA GLY A 334 33.85 5.54 -7.96
C GLY A 334 33.60 6.55 -6.84
N THR A 335 34.16 7.74 -7.00
CA THR A 335 34.00 8.86 -6.06
C THR A 335 33.02 9.88 -6.63
N CYS A 336 32.15 10.45 -5.79
CA CYS A 336 31.25 11.51 -6.24
C CYS A 336 32.06 12.75 -6.66
N ALA A 337 31.49 13.58 -7.52
CA ALA A 337 32.11 14.82 -7.98
C ALA A 337 32.50 15.74 -6.81
N HIS A 338 31.72 15.71 -5.73
CA HIS A 338 31.91 16.54 -4.55
C HIS A 338 31.97 15.75 -3.25
N ARG A 339 32.87 16.19 -2.36
CA ARG A 339 33.08 15.58 -1.04
C ARG A 339 31.84 15.65 -0.16
N SER A 340 31.06 16.73 -0.25
CA SER A 340 29.79 16.90 0.47
C SER A 340 28.79 15.81 0.10
N VAL A 341 28.66 15.51 -1.19
CA VAL A 341 27.80 14.44 -1.72
C VAL A 341 28.31 13.07 -1.29
N THR A 342 29.62 12.80 -1.42
CA THR A 342 30.20 11.53 -0.93
C THR A 342 29.89 11.30 0.55
N ARG A 343 30.13 12.31 1.40
CA ARG A 343 29.86 12.22 2.84
C ARG A 343 28.39 11.89 3.14
N TRP A 344 27.47 12.53 2.42
CA TRP A 344 26.04 12.31 2.59
C TRP A 344 25.62 10.91 2.12
N VAL A 345 26.11 10.47 0.96
CA VAL A 345 25.83 9.14 0.41
C VAL A 345 26.32 8.04 1.35
N ASP A 346 27.56 8.17 1.85
CA ASP A 346 28.13 7.20 2.79
C ASP A 346 27.27 7.08 4.06
N PHE A 347 26.86 8.22 4.62
CA PHE A 347 26.01 8.25 5.81
C PHE A 347 24.63 7.63 5.56
N GLU A 348 23.93 8.05 4.50
CA GLU A 348 22.56 7.57 4.23
C GLU A 348 22.54 6.09 3.80
N LEU A 349 23.60 5.58 3.17
CA LEU A 349 23.77 4.15 2.89
C LEU A 349 23.94 3.33 4.17
N GLU A 350 24.76 3.79 5.10
CA GLU A 350 24.93 3.14 6.41
C GLU A 350 23.62 3.20 7.21
N HIS A 351 22.96 4.37 7.19
CA HIS A 351 21.66 4.59 7.83
C HIS A 351 20.58 3.65 7.28
N LEU A 352 20.45 3.53 5.96
CA LEU A 352 19.51 2.60 5.32
C LEU A 352 19.75 1.16 5.79
N GLN A 353 21.00 0.68 5.76
CA GLN A 353 21.33 -0.69 6.16
C GLN A 353 21.00 -0.95 7.64
N ASP A 354 21.38 -0.02 8.53
CA ASP A 354 21.08 -0.15 9.96
C ASP A 354 19.57 -0.09 10.24
N ARG A 355 18.85 0.85 9.61
CA ARG A 355 17.38 0.96 9.71
C ARG A 355 16.69 -0.28 9.21
N TRP A 356 17.08 -0.78 8.04
CA TRP A 356 16.49 -1.97 7.44
C TRP A 356 16.61 -3.18 8.38
N ARG A 357 17.82 -3.39 8.94
CA ARG A 357 18.06 -4.45 9.92
C ARG A 357 17.22 -4.30 11.17
N ARG A 358 17.11 -3.09 11.73
CA ARG A 358 16.33 -2.84 12.97
C ARG A 358 14.83 -3.01 12.78
N LEU A 359 14.29 -2.60 11.63
CA LEU A 359 12.86 -2.61 11.38
C LEU A 359 12.38 -3.96 10.82
N PHE A 360 13.15 -4.55 9.90
CA PHE A 360 12.73 -5.70 9.11
C PHE A 360 13.51 -6.99 9.39
N ARG A 361 14.47 -6.97 10.31
CA ARG A 361 15.22 -8.16 10.79
C ARG A 361 15.92 -8.95 9.68
N GLY A 362 16.49 -8.22 8.72
CA GLY A 362 17.31 -8.79 7.66
C GLY A 362 18.32 -7.79 7.15
N GLU A 363 19.23 -8.23 6.29
CA GLU A 363 20.17 -7.37 5.57
C GLU A 363 19.64 -7.14 4.14
N PRO A 364 19.72 -5.90 3.61
CA PRO A 364 19.38 -5.67 2.21
C PRO A 364 20.38 -6.39 1.30
N ARG A 365 19.96 -6.73 0.08
CA ARG A 365 20.89 -7.19 -0.96
C ARG A 365 21.68 -5.99 -1.43
N VAL A 366 23.01 -6.10 -1.45
CA VAL A 366 23.91 -5.00 -1.82
C VAL A 366 24.91 -5.48 -2.86
N LYS A 367 25.14 -4.68 -3.91
CA LYS A 367 26.22 -4.83 -4.89
C LYS A 367 26.84 -3.47 -5.18
N ARG A 368 28.08 -3.44 -5.67
CA ARG A 368 28.60 -2.26 -6.38
C ARG A 368 28.05 -2.24 -7.80
N ASP A 369 27.94 -1.05 -8.38
CA ASP A 369 27.48 -0.83 -9.76
C ASP A 369 28.18 -1.70 -10.81
N VAL A 370 29.48 -1.97 -10.66
CA VAL A 370 30.28 -2.82 -11.56
C VAL A 370 29.99 -4.33 -11.41
N GLU A 371 29.29 -4.73 -10.36
CA GLU A 371 28.92 -6.13 -10.07
C GLU A 371 27.47 -6.44 -10.50
N VAL A 372 26.71 -5.41 -10.91
CA VAL A 372 25.31 -5.55 -11.35
C VAL A 372 25.25 -6.23 -12.71
N THR A 373 24.47 -7.32 -12.79
CA THR A 373 24.26 -8.09 -14.02
C THR A 373 22.93 -7.72 -14.69
N ALA A 374 22.73 -8.19 -15.93
CA ALA A 374 21.44 -8.07 -16.60
C ALA A 374 20.32 -8.86 -15.88
N GLU A 375 20.67 -9.98 -15.24
CA GLU A 375 19.73 -10.77 -14.43
C GLU A 375 19.28 -10.01 -13.19
N ASP A 376 20.19 -9.29 -12.53
CA ASP A 376 19.83 -8.43 -11.39
C ASP A 376 18.80 -7.37 -11.81
N LEU A 377 19.03 -6.71 -12.96
CA LEU A 377 18.14 -5.68 -13.49
C LEU A 377 16.74 -6.22 -13.84
N GLN A 378 16.64 -7.46 -14.31
CA GLN A 378 15.36 -8.10 -14.62
C GLN A 378 14.63 -8.57 -13.35
N THR A 379 15.38 -9.00 -12.34
CA THR A 379 14.82 -9.59 -11.11
C THR A 379 14.37 -8.52 -10.13
N TYR A 380 15.19 -7.49 -9.93
CA TYR A 380 15.05 -6.56 -8.82
C TYR A 380 14.69 -5.16 -9.26
N HIS A 381 13.94 -4.45 -8.42
CA HIS A 381 14.02 -3.00 -8.39
C HIS A 381 15.43 -2.56 -7.96
N ILE A 382 15.90 -1.44 -8.50
CA ILE A 382 17.26 -0.97 -8.26
C ILE A 382 17.21 0.32 -7.43
N ILE A 383 17.90 0.32 -6.30
CA ILE A 383 18.12 1.52 -5.49
C ILE A 383 19.58 1.93 -5.67
N VAL A 384 19.81 2.92 -6.52
CA VAL A 384 21.15 3.35 -6.93
C VAL A 384 21.61 4.54 -6.10
N TRP A 385 22.83 4.45 -5.58
CA TRP A 385 23.44 5.48 -4.74
C TRP A 385 24.66 6.12 -5.39
N GLY A 386 24.90 7.39 -5.06
CA GLY A 386 26.00 8.18 -5.60
C GLY A 386 25.51 9.29 -6.54
N ASP A 387 26.37 9.65 -7.47
CA ASP A 387 26.11 10.63 -8.52
C ASP A 387 26.55 10.06 -9.88
N PRO A 388 26.31 10.76 -11.00
CA PRO A 388 26.74 10.27 -12.31
C PRO A 388 28.24 10.05 -12.42
N SER A 389 29.07 10.66 -11.56
CA SER A 389 30.53 10.49 -11.56
C SER A 389 30.98 9.23 -10.81
N SER A 390 30.26 8.83 -9.76
CA SER A 390 30.62 7.71 -8.88
C SER A 390 29.95 6.39 -9.23
N ASN A 391 28.81 6.43 -9.91
CA ASN A 391 28.01 5.24 -10.21
C ASN A 391 27.73 5.10 -11.72
N ALA A 392 28.30 4.08 -12.34
CA ALA A 392 28.18 3.79 -13.78
C ALA A 392 26.74 3.44 -14.20
N LEU A 393 25.95 2.82 -13.32
CA LEU A 393 24.55 2.52 -13.59
C LEU A 393 23.72 3.80 -13.60
N LEU A 394 23.93 4.67 -12.62
CA LEU A 394 23.27 5.98 -12.55
C LEU A 394 23.66 6.85 -13.75
N ARG A 395 24.94 6.89 -14.13
CA ARG A 395 25.43 7.62 -15.31
C ARG A 395 24.72 7.22 -16.60
N ARG A 396 24.39 5.93 -16.74
CA ARG A 396 23.65 5.40 -17.90
C ARG A 396 22.16 5.75 -17.86
N ALA A 397 21.56 5.80 -16.68
CA ALA A 397 20.12 6.02 -16.52
C ALA A 397 19.73 7.51 -16.56
N VAL A 398 20.57 8.42 -16.02
CA VAL A 398 20.25 9.85 -15.89
C VAL A 398 19.76 10.52 -17.18
N PRO A 399 20.30 10.24 -18.38
CA PRO A 399 19.79 10.83 -19.62
C PRO A 399 18.32 10.55 -19.93
N GLU A 400 17.73 9.51 -19.33
CA GLU A 400 16.33 9.10 -19.51
C GLU A 400 15.44 9.44 -18.30
N LEU A 401 16.00 10.07 -17.27
CA LEU A 401 15.26 10.51 -16.09
C LEU A 401 14.71 11.93 -16.28
N PRO A 402 13.63 12.32 -15.58
CA PRO A 402 13.05 13.67 -15.64
C PRO A 402 13.88 14.69 -14.83
N LEU A 403 15.20 14.61 -14.91
CA LEU A 403 16.15 15.54 -14.30
C LEU A 403 17.40 15.68 -15.17
N ARG A 404 18.18 16.71 -14.92
CA ARG A 404 19.56 16.83 -15.41
C ARG A 404 20.49 16.91 -14.23
N TRP A 405 21.59 16.16 -14.27
CA TRP A 405 22.58 16.18 -13.21
C TRP A 405 23.99 16.14 -13.78
N THR A 406 24.70 17.25 -13.62
CA THR A 406 26.14 17.38 -13.95
C THR A 406 26.96 17.56 -12.67
N ALA A 407 28.27 17.75 -12.79
CA ALA A 407 29.10 18.07 -11.64
C ALA A 407 28.74 19.45 -11.05
N GLU A 408 28.20 20.39 -11.81
CA GLU A 408 27.93 21.75 -11.35
C GLU A 408 26.46 21.99 -11.01
N GLU A 409 25.55 21.35 -11.75
CA GLU A 409 24.13 21.67 -11.73
C GLU A 409 23.26 20.41 -11.56
N LEU A 410 22.27 20.51 -10.68
CA LEU A 410 21.14 19.59 -10.60
C LEU A 410 19.87 20.37 -10.99
N SER A 411 19.13 19.90 -11.98
CA SER A 411 17.84 20.50 -12.34
C SER A 411 16.73 19.45 -12.43
N ILE A 412 15.53 19.85 -11.99
CA ILE A 412 14.30 19.06 -12.06
C ILE A 412 13.14 20.00 -12.37
N GLY A 413 12.40 19.72 -13.45
CA GLY A 413 11.46 20.67 -14.03
C GLY A 413 12.14 22.00 -14.37
N GLU A 414 11.57 23.11 -13.90
CA GLU A 414 12.09 24.47 -14.11
C GLU A 414 13.10 24.92 -13.04
N ARG A 415 13.37 24.08 -12.02
CA ARG A 415 14.23 24.44 -10.89
C ARG A 415 15.66 23.95 -11.12
N SER A 416 16.62 24.77 -10.73
CA SER A 416 18.05 24.46 -10.78
C SER A 416 18.71 24.71 -9.42
N TYR A 417 19.67 23.85 -9.08
CA TYR A 417 20.37 23.77 -7.81
C TYR A 417 21.87 23.52 -8.03
N ASP A 418 22.70 23.96 -7.09
CA ASP A 418 24.14 23.63 -7.12
C ASP A 418 24.35 22.16 -6.72
N ALA A 419 24.94 21.36 -7.61
CA ALA A 419 25.19 19.93 -7.40
C ALA A 419 26.22 19.63 -6.29
N ARG A 420 26.93 20.64 -5.79
CA ARG A 420 27.77 20.54 -4.58
C ARG A 420 26.97 20.49 -3.29
N GLU A 421 25.79 21.10 -3.30
CA GLU A 421 24.99 21.36 -2.10
C GLU A 421 23.65 20.63 -2.13
N HIS A 422 23.32 19.94 -3.22
CA HIS A 422 22.02 19.29 -3.40
C HIS A 422 22.15 17.90 -4.03
N VAL A 423 21.28 16.98 -3.58
CA VAL A 423 21.18 15.61 -4.11
C VAL A 423 19.71 15.30 -4.43
N PRO A 424 19.41 14.71 -5.59
CA PRO A 424 18.06 14.27 -5.89
C PRO A 424 17.74 12.94 -5.22
N GLN A 425 16.52 12.80 -4.72
CA GLN A 425 15.88 11.52 -4.44
C GLN A 425 14.69 11.36 -5.38
N LEU A 426 14.58 10.24 -6.07
CA LEU A 426 13.42 9.99 -6.94
C LEU A 426 13.16 8.50 -7.14
N ILE A 427 11.91 8.14 -7.41
CA ILE A 427 11.50 6.84 -7.93
C ILE A 427 11.00 7.00 -9.36
N TYR A 428 11.44 6.11 -10.26
CA TYR A 428 11.05 6.15 -11.66
C TYR A 428 11.04 4.75 -12.27
N PRO A 429 10.22 4.45 -13.29
CA PRO A 429 10.35 3.21 -14.05
C PRO A 429 11.77 3.12 -14.63
N ASN A 430 12.44 2.00 -14.39
CA ASN A 430 13.84 1.82 -14.70
C ASN A 430 14.06 1.84 -16.22
N PRO A 431 14.75 2.85 -16.79
CA PRO A 431 15.01 2.90 -18.23
C PRO A 431 15.85 1.73 -18.72
N LEU A 432 16.65 1.12 -17.82
CA LEU A 432 17.50 -0.01 -18.12
C LEU A 432 16.78 -1.37 -17.98
N SER A 433 15.57 -1.38 -17.41
CA SER A 433 14.75 -2.58 -17.20
C SER A 433 13.26 -2.24 -17.08
N PRO A 434 12.54 -2.15 -18.21
CA PRO A 434 11.12 -1.82 -18.22
C PRO A 434 10.31 -2.78 -17.33
N GLY A 435 9.43 -2.23 -16.49
CA GLY A 435 8.64 -3.01 -15.53
C GLY A 435 9.22 -3.07 -14.11
N LYS A 436 10.42 -2.51 -13.89
CA LYS A 436 11.03 -2.37 -12.55
C LYS A 436 11.24 -0.90 -12.20
N TYR A 437 11.49 -0.62 -10.92
CA TYR A 437 11.90 0.70 -10.46
C TYR A 437 13.40 0.92 -10.53
N LEU A 438 13.77 2.18 -10.77
CA LEU A 438 15.02 2.79 -10.38
C LEU A 438 14.71 3.86 -9.32
N VAL A 439 15.29 3.71 -8.14
CA VAL A 439 15.25 4.70 -7.06
C VAL A 439 16.64 5.31 -6.92
N VAL A 440 16.74 6.63 -6.94
CA VAL A 440 18.00 7.36 -6.79
C VAL A 440 18.13 7.85 -5.36
N ASN A 441 19.24 7.49 -4.70
CA ASN A 441 19.71 8.04 -3.42
C ASN A 441 18.68 8.04 -2.27
N SER A 442 17.74 7.10 -2.23
CA SER A 442 16.70 7.08 -1.20
C SER A 442 16.71 5.79 -0.39
N GLY A 443 16.47 5.94 0.91
CA GLY A 443 16.21 4.86 1.85
C GLY A 443 14.75 4.90 2.33
N LEU A 444 14.46 4.22 3.45
CA LEU A 444 13.16 4.34 4.09
C LEU A 444 12.90 5.78 4.49
N THR A 445 11.79 6.36 4.02
CA THR A 445 11.56 7.79 4.22
C THR A 445 11.10 8.13 5.64
N PHE A 446 10.47 7.18 6.37
CA PHE A 446 10.20 7.33 7.80
C PHE A 446 11.42 6.97 8.65
N ARG A 447 11.85 7.94 9.44
CA ARG A 447 13.04 7.88 10.31
C ARG A 447 12.68 7.68 11.79
N GLU A 448 13.68 7.67 12.67
CA GLU A 448 13.58 7.23 14.08
C GLU A 448 12.48 7.94 14.88
N ASN A 449 12.21 9.23 14.64
CA ASN A 449 11.14 9.93 15.37
C ASN A 449 9.74 9.38 15.06
N HIS A 450 9.59 8.68 13.94
CA HIS A 450 8.34 8.02 13.55
C HIS A 450 8.14 6.66 14.24
N ASP A 451 9.16 6.09 14.90
CA ASP A 451 9.07 4.81 15.60
C ASP A 451 8.29 4.90 16.94
N ARG A 452 7.84 6.12 17.31
CA ARG A 452 7.00 6.34 18.50
C ARG A 452 5.63 5.69 18.39
N THR A 453 5.11 5.53 17.17
CA THR A 453 3.79 4.94 16.91
C THR A 453 3.67 4.53 15.44
N ASN A 454 3.07 3.37 15.17
CA ASN A 454 2.91 2.87 13.80
C ASN A 454 2.02 3.74 12.92
N SER A 455 1.18 4.59 13.51
CA SER A 455 0.38 5.55 12.73
C SER A 455 1.23 6.58 11.98
N LEU A 456 2.49 6.82 12.38
CA LEU A 456 3.40 7.75 11.72
C LEU A 456 4.32 7.11 10.68
N GLN A 457 4.30 5.79 10.54
CA GLN A 457 5.13 5.05 9.60
C GLN A 457 4.46 4.95 8.22
N ASN A 458 4.05 6.12 7.73
CA ASN A 458 3.64 6.33 6.35
C ASN A 458 4.87 6.83 5.55
N PRO A 459 4.85 6.73 4.21
CA PRO A 459 5.84 7.40 3.38
C PRO A 459 5.91 8.89 3.72
N LYS A 460 7.12 9.43 3.75
CA LYS A 460 7.45 10.82 4.09
C LYS A 460 7.88 11.65 2.91
N LEU A 461 8.31 11.03 1.83
CA LEU A 461 8.66 11.71 0.59
C LEU A 461 7.82 11.19 -0.57
N PRO A 462 7.42 12.07 -1.50
CA PRO A 462 6.60 11.72 -2.65
C PRO A 462 7.45 11.02 -3.72
N ASP A 463 7.13 11.18 -5.01
CA ASP A 463 7.86 10.50 -6.07
C ASP A 463 9.28 11.05 -6.28
N TRP A 464 9.50 12.33 -5.94
CA TRP A 464 10.82 12.96 -5.98
C TRP A 464 10.99 14.03 -4.90
N ALA A 465 12.24 14.27 -4.51
CA ALA A 465 12.66 15.35 -3.63
C ALA A 465 14.07 15.84 -3.98
N VAL A 466 14.37 17.09 -3.65
CA VAL A 466 15.73 17.66 -3.67
C VAL A 466 16.15 17.92 -2.24
N VAL A 467 17.21 17.23 -1.82
CA VAL A 467 17.77 17.33 -0.47
C VAL A 467 18.94 18.31 -0.49
N GLY A 468 18.82 19.39 0.27
CA GLY A 468 19.89 20.34 0.56
C GLY A 468 20.81 19.82 1.67
N LEU A 469 22.11 19.92 1.40
CA LEU A 469 23.19 19.43 2.26
C LEU A 469 23.67 20.47 3.29
N SER A 470 23.01 21.63 3.38
CA SER A 470 23.27 22.65 4.40
C SER A 470 22.82 22.22 5.81
N GLN A 471 21.99 21.18 5.88
CA GLN A 471 21.54 20.54 7.11
C GLN A 471 21.95 19.08 7.07
N ASP A 472 22.68 18.62 8.08
CA ASP A 472 23.02 17.21 8.21
C ASP A 472 21.73 16.37 8.45
N PRO A 473 21.68 15.12 7.95
CA PRO A 473 20.57 14.22 8.21
C PRO A 473 20.25 14.07 9.71
N ASN A 474 18.99 13.87 10.04
CA ASN A 474 18.54 13.69 11.43
C ASN A 474 17.44 12.63 11.53
N SER A 475 16.77 12.55 12.68
CA SER A 475 15.73 11.55 12.95
C SER A 475 14.38 11.82 12.29
N GLU A 476 14.26 12.91 11.52
CA GLU A 476 13.05 13.29 10.77
C GLU A 476 13.26 13.28 9.25
N SER A 477 14.44 13.68 8.77
CA SER A 477 14.71 13.89 7.35
C SER A 477 16.16 13.56 6.95
N PRO A 478 16.41 13.23 5.67
CA PRO A 478 17.76 12.98 5.14
C PRO A 478 18.59 14.27 4.96
N GLY A 479 18.09 15.42 5.40
CA GLY A 479 18.65 16.74 5.14
C GLY A 479 17.51 17.74 4.93
N LYS A 480 17.83 18.96 4.51
CA LYS A 480 16.79 19.96 4.28
C LYS A 480 16.04 19.63 2.99
N ILE A 481 14.73 19.40 3.05
CA ILE A 481 13.93 19.18 1.83
C ILE A 481 13.64 20.54 1.18
N GLU A 482 14.34 20.85 0.09
CA GLU A 482 14.21 22.13 -0.64
C GLU A 482 13.02 22.12 -1.59
N ALA A 483 12.70 20.94 -2.13
CA ALA A 483 11.58 20.72 -3.02
C ALA A 483 11.18 19.25 -2.99
N ALA A 484 9.89 18.96 -3.19
CA ALA A 484 9.38 17.62 -3.38
C ALA A 484 8.08 17.66 -4.19
N GLY A 485 7.77 16.58 -4.90
CA GLY A 485 6.57 16.49 -5.70
C GLY A 485 6.23 15.08 -6.17
N PHE A 486 5.04 14.96 -6.76
CA PHE A 486 4.56 13.74 -7.40
C PHE A 486 4.73 13.88 -8.91
N PHE A 487 5.08 12.79 -9.57
CA PHE A 487 4.92 12.68 -11.01
C PHE A 487 3.45 12.40 -11.34
N ASN A 488 3.01 12.90 -12.50
CA ASN A 488 1.68 12.59 -12.99
C ASN A 488 1.56 11.14 -13.51
N GLU A 489 0.40 10.78 -14.06
CA GLU A 489 0.09 9.43 -14.59
C GLU A 489 0.98 8.97 -15.75
N THR A 490 1.72 9.91 -16.35
CA THR A 490 2.70 9.67 -17.44
C THR A 490 4.14 9.85 -16.98
N TRP A 491 4.38 9.91 -15.67
CA TRP A 491 5.70 10.07 -15.08
C TRP A 491 6.42 11.38 -15.46
N GLN A 492 5.66 12.49 -15.58
CA GLN A 492 6.18 13.84 -15.81
C GLN A 492 6.11 14.70 -14.56
#